data_AF-A0A1G0ZB85-F1
#
_entry.id   AF-A0A1G0ZB85-F1
#
_cell.length_a   1.000
_cell.length_b   1.000
_cell.length_c   1.000
_cell.angle_alpha   90.00
_cell.angle_beta   90.00
_cell.angle_gamma   90.00
#
_symmetry.space_group_name_H-M   'P 1'
#
loop_
_entity.id
_entity.type
_entity.pdbx_description
1 polymer ?
#
loop_
_entity_poly.entity_id
_entity_poly.type
_entity_poly.pdbx_seq_one_letter_code
_entity_poly.pdbx_strand_id
1 'polypeptide(L)'
;MIDKISPEILLKQMEQLKDNMNVDQPFSPETGKAAEGDFKEVFGNLIKDVDESQKAADVSLKKLATGETTSIQEVVLKMEQADISFKLMKEIRDKLLQAYKDIISTS
;
A
#
# COMPACT_ATOMS: atom_id res chain seq x y z
N MET A 1 30.07 33.18 -12.72
CA MET A 1 29.34 33.82 -11.61
C MET A 1 28.42 32.76 -11.03
N ILE A 2 28.77 32.16 -9.90
CA ILE A 2 27.94 31.17 -9.20
C ILE A 2 27.37 31.92 -8.00
N ASP A 3 26.21 32.55 -8.22
CA ASP A 3 25.53 33.33 -7.20
C ASP A 3 24.91 32.39 -6.16
N LYS A 4 25.52 32.42 -4.96
CA LYS A 4 24.87 32.46 -3.65
C LYS A 4 23.52 31.75 -3.52
N ILE A 5 23.55 30.42 -3.44
CA ILE A 5 22.57 29.70 -2.61
C ILE A 5 23.09 29.83 -1.17
N SER A 6 22.72 30.93 -0.51
CA SER A 6 23.10 31.16 0.88
C SER A 6 22.52 30.05 1.78
N PRO A 7 23.28 29.48 2.72
CA PRO A 7 22.82 28.43 3.62
C PRO A 7 21.60 28.85 4.47
N GLU A 8 21.38 30.16 4.64
CA GLU A 8 20.17 30.69 5.30
C GLU A 8 18.86 30.36 4.57
N ILE A 9 18.88 30.25 3.25
CA ILE A 9 17.68 29.91 2.46
C ILE A 9 17.30 28.44 2.72
N LEU A 10 18.29 27.56 2.88
CA LEU A 10 18.09 26.16 3.19
C LEU A 10 17.62 25.95 4.62
N LEU A 11 18.19 26.70 5.59
CA LEU A 11 17.71 26.68 6.98
C LEU A 11 16.27 27.16 7.09
N LYS A 12 15.90 28.26 6.41
CA LYS A 12 14.53 28.77 6.39
C LYS A 12 13.54 27.77 5.77
N GLN A 13 13.96 27.03 4.73
CA GLN A 13 13.14 25.96 4.15
C GLN A 13 13.00 24.75 5.08
N MET A 14 14.06 24.36 5.81
CA MET A 14 13.97 23.27 6.79
C MET A 14 13.12 23.65 8.01
N GLU A 15 13.08 24.93 8.39
CA GLU A 15 12.21 25.45 9.44
C GLU A 15 10.74 25.45 8.99
N GLN A 16 10.46 25.87 7.75
CA GLN A 16 9.11 25.86 7.17
C GLN A 16 8.58 24.44 6.93
N LEU A 17 9.45 23.46 6.67
CA LEU A 17 9.07 22.05 6.54
C LEU A 17 8.71 21.42 7.90
N LYS A 18 9.19 21.98 9.02
CA LYS A 18 8.87 21.50 10.37
C LYS A 18 7.50 21.99 10.85
N ASP A 19 7.11 23.21 10.48
CA ASP A 19 5.79 23.78 10.81
C ASP A 19 4.64 23.12 10.03
N ASN A 20 4.93 22.60 8.83
CA ASN A 20 3.93 21.93 7.98
C ASN A 20 3.77 20.44 8.26
N MET A 21 4.58 19.87 9.17
CA MET A 21 4.41 18.50 9.66
C MET A 21 3.79 18.52 11.06
N ASN A 22 2.48 18.78 11.11
CA ASN A 22 1.65 18.51 12.26
C ASN A 22 1.47 16.99 12.43
N VAL A 23 2.52 16.30 12.91
CA VAL A 23 2.54 14.85 13.24
C VAL A 23 1.99 14.63 14.67
N ASP A 24 0.97 15.39 15.05
CA ASP A 24 0.30 15.28 16.36
C ASP A 24 -1.23 15.25 16.23
N GLN A 25 -1.75 15.06 15.02
CA GLN A 25 -3.14 14.66 14.87
C GLN A 25 -3.24 13.15 15.12
N PRO A 26 -3.83 12.71 16.26
CA PRO A 26 -4.35 11.35 16.30
C PRO A 26 -5.31 11.22 15.13
N PHE A 27 -5.19 10.11 14.39
CA PHE A 27 -6.14 9.71 13.37
C PHE A 27 -7.53 9.63 14.03
N SER A 28 -8.28 10.73 13.98
CA SER A 28 -9.70 10.74 14.31
C SER A 28 -10.39 10.22 13.07
N PRO A 29 -11.02 9.04 13.11
CA PRO A 29 -11.95 8.68 12.07
C PRO A 29 -13.08 9.71 12.15
N GLU A 30 -13.14 10.61 11.18
CA GLU A 30 -14.29 11.47 11.04
C GLU A 30 -15.52 10.57 10.98
N THR A 31 -16.43 10.78 11.92
CA THR A 31 -17.72 10.11 12.03
C THR A 31 -18.66 10.64 10.94
N GLY A 32 -18.22 10.58 9.69
CA GLY A 32 -19.05 10.69 8.51
C GLY A 32 -19.57 9.31 8.18
N LYS A 33 -20.77 8.98 8.69
CA LYS A 33 -21.66 7.90 8.23
C LYS A 33 -20.93 6.80 7.46
N ALA A 34 -20.35 5.83 8.18
CA ALA A 34 -19.76 4.63 7.59
C ALA A 34 -20.73 4.04 6.59
N ALA A 35 -20.50 4.34 5.31
CA ALA A 35 -21.31 3.84 4.23
C ALA A 35 -20.96 2.36 4.12
N GLU A 36 -21.95 1.48 4.21
CA GLU A 36 -21.79 0.03 4.00
C GLU A 36 -21.11 -0.32 2.65
N GLY A 37 -20.89 0.65 1.76
CA GLY A 37 -20.11 0.51 0.53
C GLY A 37 -18.58 0.52 0.71
N ASP A 38 -18.04 1.22 1.71
CA ASP A 38 -16.60 1.51 1.79
C ASP A 38 -15.79 0.24 2.15
N PHE A 39 -16.33 -0.58 3.05
CA PHE A 39 -15.71 -1.87 3.44
C PHE A 39 -15.62 -2.85 2.26
N LYS A 40 -16.74 -3.07 1.57
CA LYS A 40 -16.82 -4.03 0.47
C LYS A 40 -15.93 -3.60 -0.69
N GLU A 41 -15.85 -2.29 -0.92
CA GLU A 41 -14.98 -1.70 -1.93
C GLU A 41 -13.50 -1.89 -1.60
N VAL A 42 -13.05 -1.54 -0.38
CA VAL A 42 -11.66 -1.73 0.06
C VAL A 42 -11.27 -3.20 -0.01
N PHE A 43 -12.10 -4.11 0.52
CA PHE A 43 -11.81 -5.55 0.46
C PHE A 43 -11.80 -6.08 -0.98
N GLY A 44 -12.73 -5.61 -1.81
CA GLY A 44 -12.80 -5.98 -3.22
C GLY A 44 -11.57 -5.52 -4.01
N ASN A 45 -11.07 -4.31 -3.73
CA ASN A 45 -9.87 -3.77 -4.35
C ASN A 45 -8.62 -4.56 -3.93
N LEU A 46 -8.51 -4.89 -2.64
CA LEU A 46 -7.39 -5.69 -2.15
C LEU A 46 -7.32 -7.08 -2.80
N ILE A 47 -8.47 -7.73 -3.03
CA ILE A 47 -8.52 -9.00 -3.76
C ILE A 47 -8.04 -8.82 -5.21
N LYS A 48 -8.46 -7.73 -5.88
CA LYS A 48 -8.02 -7.44 -7.26
C LYS A 48 -6.51 -7.23 -7.32
N ASP A 49 -5.94 -6.46 -6.40
CA ASP A 49 -4.50 -6.16 -6.37
C ASP A 49 -3.65 -7.44 -6.23
N VAL A 50 -4.12 -8.39 -5.41
CA VAL A 50 -3.49 -9.70 -5.24
C VAL A 50 -3.62 -10.55 -6.50
N ASP A 51 -4.80 -10.60 -7.12
CA ASP A 51 -5.04 -11.31 -8.38
C ASP A 51 -4.16 -10.76 -9.52
N GLU A 52 -4.05 -9.44 -9.63
CA GLU A 52 -3.16 -8.78 -10.59
C GLU A 52 -1.70 -9.12 -10.34
N SER A 53 -1.26 -9.10 -9.08
CA SER A 53 0.11 -9.45 -8.70
C SER A 53 0.44 -10.92 -9.02
N GLN A 54 -0.49 -11.84 -8.75
CA GLN A 54 -0.35 -13.26 -9.08
C GLN A 54 -0.28 -13.47 -10.60
N LYS A 55 -1.18 -12.85 -11.37
CA LYS A 55 -1.15 -12.90 -12.84
C LYS A 55 0.15 -12.35 -13.41
N ALA A 56 0.68 -11.26 -12.84
CA ALA A 56 1.96 -10.71 -13.27
C ALA A 56 3.11 -11.68 -13.02
N ALA A 57 3.12 -12.37 -11.87
CA ALA A 57 4.11 -13.41 -11.57
C ALA A 57 3.99 -14.60 -12.55
N ASP A 58 2.77 -15.07 -12.82
CA ASP A 58 2.52 -16.18 -13.75
C ASP A 58 2.96 -15.86 -15.18
N VAL A 59 2.68 -14.64 -15.65
CA VAL A 59 3.12 -14.18 -16.98
C VAL A 59 4.64 -14.14 -17.05
N SER A 60 5.31 -13.61 -16.02
CA SER A 60 6.77 -13.57 -15.97
C SER A 60 7.38 -14.97 -15.93
N LEU A 61 6.80 -15.88 -15.15
CA LEU A 61 7.22 -17.28 -15.10
C LEU A 61 7.05 -17.97 -16.45
N LYS A 62 5.92 -17.75 -17.12
CA LYS A 62 5.65 -18.31 -18.45
C LYS A 62 6.67 -17.82 -19.48
N LYS A 63 6.97 -16.52 -19.48
CA LYS A 63 8.00 -15.93 -20.36
C LYS A 63 9.37 -16.56 -20.12
N LEU A 64 9.71 -16.87 -18.86
CA LEU A 64 10.97 -17.53 -18.54
C LEU A 64 10.98 -18.97 -19.04
N ALA A 65 9.89 -19.71 -18.84
CA ALA A 65 9.75 -21.09 -19.31
C ALA A 65 9.74 -21.21 -20.84
N THR A 66 9.21 -20.22 -21.56
CA THR A 66 9.24 -20.17 -23.04
C THR A 66 10.55 -19.62 -23.59
N GLY A 67 11.43 -19.09 -22.73
CA GLY A 67 12.69 -18.46 -23.14
C GLY A 67 12.52 -17.05 -23.72
N GLU A 68 11.31 -16.47 -23.67
CA GLU A 68 11.04 -15.07 -24.04
C GLU A 68 11.74 -14.07 -23.10
N THR A 69 12.00 -14.47 -21.85
CA THR A 69 12.90 -13.75 -20.93
C THR A 69 13.93 -14.70 -20.35
N THR A 70 15.13 -14.20 -20.09
CA THR A 70 16.19 -14.92 -19.36
C THR A 70 16.43 -14.31 -17.98
N SER A 71 15.69 -13.26 -17.63
CA SER A 71 15.82 -12.50 -16.38
C SER A 71 15.15 -13.23 -15.22
N ILE A 72 15.86 -14.18 -14.63
CA ILE A 72 15.39 -14.92 -13.44
C ILE A 72 15.11 -13.96 -12.28
N GLN A 73 15.94 -12.91 -12.12
CA GLN A 73 15.81 -11.92 -11.06
C GLN A 73 14.45 -11.21 -11.11
N GLU A 74 13.98 -10.87 -12.31
CA GLU A 74 12.68 -10.22 -12.50
C GLU A 74 11.53 -11.18 -12.18
N VAL A 75 11.63 -12.44 -12.59
CA VAL A 75 10.61 -13.45 -12.25
C VAL A 75 10.53 -13.65 -10.75
N VAL A 76 11.66 -13.85 -10.09
CA VAL A 76 11.71 -14.03 -8.63
C VAL A 76 11.17 -12.80 -7.92
N LEU A 77 11.52 -11.59 -8.36
CA LEU A 77 10.98 -10.35 -7.79
C LEU A 77 9.45 -10.28 -7.91
N LYS A 78 8.89 -10.63 -9.07
CA LYS A 78 7.44 -10.65 -9.28
C LYS A 78 6.74 -11.70 -8.41
N MET A 79 7.36 -12.87 -8.23
CA MET A 79 6.87 -13.90 -7.33
C MET A 79 6.86 -13.44 -5.87
N GLU A 80 7.96 -12.82 -5.40
CA GLU A 80 8.05 -12.25 -4.04
C GLU A 80 7.02 -11.12 -3.83
N GLN A 81 6.81 -10.25 -4.83
CA GLN A 81 5.75 -9.23 -4.77
C GLN A 81 4.37 -9.85 -4.61
N ALA A 82 4.05 -10.91 -5.35
CA ALA A 82 2.77 -11.60 -5.25
C ALA A 82 2.59 -12.27 -3.87
N ASP A 83 3.62 -12.91 -3.33
CA ASP A 83 3.59 -13.56 -2.01
C ASP A 83 3.41 -12.54 -0.88
N ILE A 84 4.15 -11.43 -0.90
CA ILE A 84 4.02 -10.34 0.08
C ILE A 84 2.60 -9.73 0.02
N SER A 85 2.10 -9.48 -1.19
CA SER A 85 0.75 -8.93 -1.39
C SER A 85 -0.33 -9.86 -0.86
N PHE A 86 -0.20 -11.17 -1.09
CA PHE A 86 -1.11 -12.17 -0.55
C PHE A 86 -1.07 -12.24 0.98
N LYS A 87 0.12 -12.20 1.59
CA LYS A 87 0.29 -12.16 3.05
C LYS A 87 -0.39 -10.93 3.64
N LEU A 88 -0.19 -9.76 3.03
CA LEU A 88 -0.85 -8.53 3.44
C LEU A 88 -2.38 -8.65 3.36
N MET A 89 -2.90 -9.21 2.27
CA MET A 89 -4.33 -9.44 2.11
C MET A 89 -4.91 -10.34 3.19
N LYS A 90 -4.18 -11.40 3.58
CA LYS A 90 -4.61 -12.29 4.65
C LYS A 90 -4.74 -11.55 5.98
N GLU A 91 -3.73 -10.75 6.35
CA GLU A 91 -3.76 -9.96 7.59
C GLU A 91 -4.93 -8.95 7.59
N ILE A 92 -5.17 -8.30 6.45
CA ILE A 92 -6.29 -7.37 6.32
C ILE A 92 -7.62 -8.13 6.39
N ARG A 93 -7.77 -9.26 5.68
CA ARG A 93 -8.96 -10.12 5.75
C ARG A 93 -9.29 -10.49 7.19
N ASP A 94 -8.30 -10.93 7.96
CA ASP A 94 -8.49 -11.36 9.34
C ASP A 94 -8.94 -10.18 10.22
N LYS A 95 -8.32 -9.00 10.07
CA LYS A 95 -8.73 -7.77 10.76
C LYS A 95 -10.14 -7.30 10.39
N LEU A 96 -10.47 -7.36 9.10
CA LEU A 96 -11.78 -6.99 8.56
C LEU A 96 -12.88 -7.92 9.08
N LEU A 97 -12.61 -9.23 9.15
CA LEU A 97 -13.53 -10.20 9.75
C LEU A 97 -13.70 -9.97 11.25
N GLN A 98 -12.63 -9.59 11.96
CA GLN A 98 -12.70 -9.26 13.38
C GLN A 98 -13.57 -8.01 13.62
N ALA A 99 -13.33 -6.93 12.87
CA ALA A 99 -14.12 -5.70 12.98
C ALA A 99 -15.60 -5.94 12.70
N TYR A 100 -15.94 -6.77 11.71
CA TYR A 100 -17.33 -7.16 11.43
C TYR A 100 -17.96 -7.92 12.61
N LYS A 101 -17.23 -8.86 13.22
CA LYS A 101 -17.71 -9.62 14.39
C LYS A 101 -17.90 -8.71 15.61
N ASP A 102 -16.98 -7.79 15.86
CA ASP A 102 -17.04 -6.88 17.00
C ASP A 102 -18.27 -5.97 16.93
N ILE A 103 -18.60 -5.43 15.74
CA ILE A 103 -19.81 -4.62 15.53
C ILE A 103 -21.09 -5.40 15.85
N ILE A 104 -21.15 -6.68 15.46
CA ILE A 104 -22.34 -7.52 15.69
C ILE A 104 -22.45 -7.98 17.14
N SER A 105 -21.32 -8.32 17.78
CA SER A 105 -21.31 -8.84 19.15
C SER A 105 -21.45 -7.76 20.22
N THR A 106 -21.19 -6.50 19.89
CA THR A 106 -21.35 -5.36 20.80
C THR A 106 -22.75 -4.73 20.76
N SER A 107 -23.67 -5.29 19.95
CA SER A 107 -25.11 -5.03 20.01
C SER A 107 -25.85 -6.09 20.82
#